data_AF-A0A4Y8AKF1-F1
#
_entry.id   AF-A0A4Y8AKF1-F1
#
_cell.length_a   1.000
_cell.length_b   1.000
_cell.length_c   1.000
_cell.angle_alpha   90.00
_cell.angle_beta   90.00
_cell.angle_gamma   90.00
#
_symmetry.space_group_name_H-M   'P 1'
#
loop_
_entity.id
_entity.type
_entity.pdbx_description
1 polymer ?
#
loop_
_entity_poly.entity_id
_entity_poly.type
_entity_poly.pdbx_seq_one_letter_code
_entity_poly.pdbx_strand_id
1 'polypeptide(L)'
;MKHKLILTALLSGGFYMANAQQTGKPEDTEKWEPVPAVVTAAKTAGDAPSDAVVLFDGKTGLSEWKDVTSGGDAKWTVKGDAFTVNKASGNIETKKSFGSYQLHIEWKVPANITGTGQARGNSGIFLASIGKGDLGYELQVLDSYNNKTYVNGMAGSIYKQFIPLANPTRPPGTWNVYDVIWTAPTFDGDKVKTPARVTVLFNGVLVENNVELLGPTQYIGTAAYRMAHGPAPIKLQAHGDKSEPISFRNIWVRELK
;
A
#
# COMPACT_ATOMS: atom_id res chain seq x y z
N MET A 1 -57.52 58.26 42.87
CA MET A 1 -57.18 59.18 41.77
C MET A 1 -55.68 59.44 41.74
N LYS A 2 -54.99 59.00 40.68
CA LYS A 2 -53.95 59.74 39.94
C LYS A 2 -53.39 58.79 38.87
N HIS A 3 -53.86 59.00 37.64
CA HIS A 3 -53.37 58.34 36.44
C HIS A 3 -51.94 58.79 36.19
N LYS A 4 -51.03 57.87 35.83
CA LYS A 4 -49.81 58.23 35.10
C LYS A 4 -49.56 57.25 33.97
N LEU A 5 -49.18 57.88 32.87
CA LEU A 5 -49.15 57.44 31.49
C LEU A 5 -48.45 56.10 31.26
N ILE A 6 -49.07 55.34 30.37
CA ILE A 6 -48.50 54.24 29.59
C ILE A 6 -47.36 54.82 28.74
N LEU A 7 -46.16 54.27 28.89
CA LEU A 7 -45.06 54.45 27.94
C LEU A 7 -44.79 53.08 27.32
N THR A 8 -45.41 52.82 26.17
CA THR A 8 -45.13 51.64 25.36
C THR A 8 -43.79 51.85 24.67
N ALA A 9 -42.72 51.30 25.23
CA ALA A 9 -41.43 51.24 24.54
C ALA A 9 -41.53 50.19 23.42
N LEU A 10 -41.67 50.65 22.17
CA LEU A 10 -41.41 49.80 21.01
C LEU A 10 -39.93 49.37 21.06
N LEU A 11 -39.67 48.13 21.47
CA LEU A 11 -38.40 47.48 21.14
C LEU A 11 -38.42 47.15 19.64
N SER A 12 -37.92 48.08 18.82
CA SER A 12 -37.52 47.78 17.45
C SER A 12 -36.36 46.79 17.50
N GLY A 13 -36.64 45.53 17.19
CA GLY A 13 -35.63 44.49 17.02
C GLY A 13 -34.65 44.88 15.91
N GLY A 14 -33.45 45.29 16.31
CA GLY A 14 -32.31 45.42 15.41
C GLY A 14 -31.81 44.01 15.08
N PHE A 15 -32.19 43.48 13.93
CA PHE A 15 -31.45 42.37 13.32
C PHE A 15 -30.06 42.89 12.96
N TYR A 16 -29.09 42.70 13.85
CA TYR A 16 -27.68 42.75 13.46
C TYR A 16 -27.42 41.53 12.58
N MET A 17 -27.71 41.65 11.29
CA MET A 17 -27.05 40.80 10.31
C MET A 17 -25.59 41.22 10.33
N ALA A 18 -24.76 40.44 11.04
CA ALA A 18 -23.33 40.44 10.83
C ALA A 18 -23.09 39.96 9.40
N ASN A 19 -23.12 40.89 8.44
CA ASN A 19 -22.51 40.65 7.14
C ASN A 19 -21.01 40.54 7.41
N ALA A 20 -20.53 39.31 7.57
CA ALA A 20 -19.11 39.03 7.47
C ALA A 20 -18.69 39.47 6.07
N GLN A 21 -18.13 40.67 5.98
CA GLN A 21 -17.69 41.24 4.73
C GLN A 21 -16.54 40.35 4.24
N GLN A 22 -16.79 39.54 3.21
CA GLN A 22 -15.73 38.82 2.50
C GLN A 22 -14.86 39.88 1.84
N THR A 23 -13.78 40.28 2.51
CA THR A 23 -12.84 41.31 2.03
C THR A 23 -11.85 40.78 1.00
N GLY A 24 -11.86 39.48 0.70
CA GLY A 24 -11.01 38.85 -0.31
C GLY A 24 -11.82 38.34 -1.49
N LYS A 25 -11.20 38.30 -2.67
CA LYS A 25 -11.78 37.65 -3.85
C LYS A 25 -11.29 36.19 -3.95
N PRO A 26 -12.06 35.26 -4.54
CA PRO A 26 -11.63 33.87 -4.69
C PRO A 26 -10.20 33.72 -5.27
N GLU A 27 -9.87 34.58 -6.24
CA GLU A 27 -8.60 34.61 -6.97
C GLU A 27 -7.39 34.85 -6.07
N ASP A 28 -7.57 35.50 -4.91
CA ASP A 28 -6.49 35.76 -3.95
C ASP A 28 -5.88 34.47 -3.37
N THR A 29 -6.58 33.33 -3.53
CA THR A 29 -6.15 32.01 -3.05
C THR A 29 -6.00 30.97 -4.16
N GLU A 30 -6.26 31.33 -5.41
CA GLU A 30 -6.14 30.42 -6.56
C GLU A 30 -4.66 30.14 -6.86
N LYS A 31 -4.32 28.86 -7.03
CA LYS A 31 -3.00 28.41 -7.45
C LYS A 31 -3.11 27.77 -8.82
N TRP A 32 -2.49 28.41 -9.80
CA TRP A 32 -2.50 27.95 -11.20
C TRP A 32 -1.30 27.08 -11.55
N GLU A 33 -0.24 27.11 -10.73
CA GLU A 33 1.00 26.38 -10.96
C GLU A 33 1.54 25.69 -9.70
N PRO A 34 2.25 24.55 -9.84
CA PRO A 34 2.50 23.84 -11.10
C PRO A 34 1.24 23.15 -11.63
N VAL A 35 1.05 23.16 -12.95
CA VAL A 35 -0.04 22.43 -13.60
C VAL A 35 0.21 20.92 -13.43
N PRO A 36 -0.74 20.15 -12.85
CA PRO A 36 -0.58 18.72 -12.71
C PRO A 36 -0.41 18.01 -14.07
N ALA A 37 0.41 16.96 -14.11
CA ALA A 37 0.56 16.14 -15.30
C ALA A 37 -0.76 15.47 -15.67
N VAL A 38 -1.10 15.43 -16.96
CA VAL A 38 -2.27 14.73 -17.46
C VAL A 38 -2.00 13.22 -17.43
N VAL A 39 -2.86 12.48 -16.72
CA VAL A 39 -2.83 11.02 -16.66
C VAL A 39 -4.16 10.49 -17.19
N THR A 40 -4.12 9.59 -18.17
CA THR A 40 -5.33 8.91 -18.63
C THR A 40 -5.63 7.79 -17.66
N ALA A 41 -6.77 7.91 -16.97
CA ALA A 41 -7.26 6.86 -16.08
C ALA A 41 -7.55 5.58 -16.88
N ALA A 42 -7.38 4.43 -16.21
CA ALA A 42 -7.73 3.16 -16.82
C ALA A 42 -9.25 3.01 -16.98
N LYS A 43 -9.68 2.21 -17.95
CA LYS A 43 -11.13 2.02 -18.23
C LYS A 43 -11.84 1.25 -17.12
N THR A 44 -11.15 0.26 -16.55
CA THR A 44 -11.64 -0.55 -15.42
C THR A 44 -10.87 -0.16 -14.18
N ALA A 45 -11.56 -0.07 -13.04
CA ALA A 45 -10.89 0.10 -11.76
C ALA A 45 -9.93 -1.08 -11.51
N GLY A 46 -8.69 -0.77 -11.14
CA GLY A 46 -7.61 -1.75 -10.94
C GLY A 46 -6.70 -1.96 -12.17
N ASP A 47 -7.11 -1.54 -13.37
CA ASP A 47 -6.22 -1.54 -14.54
C ASP A 47 -5.17 -0.42 -14.43
N ALA A 48 -4.03 -0.59 -15.10
CA ALA A 48 -2.93 0.38 -15.08
C ALA A 48 -3.32 1.71 -15.77
N PRO A 49 -3.09 2.87 -15.13
CA PRO A 49 -3.22 4.17 -15.80
C PRO A 49 -2.09 4.38 -16.82
N SER A 50 -2.22 5.39 -17.68
CA SER A 50 -1.29 5.60 -18.81
C SER A 50 0.16 5.92 -18.40
N ASP A 51 0.40 6.37 -17.18
CA ASP A 51 1.73 6.70 -16.66
C ASP A 51 2.36 5.60 -15.79
N ALA A 52 1.65 4.48 -15.61
CA ALA A 52 2.14 3.38 -14.80
C ALA A 52 3.14 2.50 -15.59
N VAL A 53 4.14 2.01 -14.86
CA VAL A 53 4.98 0.90 -15.29
C VAL A 53 4.21 -0.39 -15.02
N VAL A 54 3.93 -1.13 -16.08
CA VAL A 54 3.31 -2.46 -15.99
C VAL A 54 4.37 -3.48 -15.61
N LEU A 55 4.28 -4.01 -14.38
CA LEU A 55 5.20 -5.04 -13.87
C LEU A 55 4.77 -6.45 -14.28
N PHE A 56 3.47 -6.68 -14.49
CA PHE A 56 2.94 -7.93 -15.03
C PHE A 56 1.48 -7.78 -15.50
N ASP A 57 1.20 -8.11 -16.76
CA ASP A 57 -0.16 -8.17 -17.35
C ASP A 57 -0.47 -9.50 -18.06
N GLY A 58 0.41 -10.49 -17.91
CA GLY A 58 0.31 -11.79 -18.58
C GLY A 58 0.87 -11.85 -20.00
N LYS A 59 1.31 -10.74 -20.60
CA LYS A 59 1.80 -10.72 -22.00
C LYS A 59 3.31 -10.83 -22.11
N THR A 60 4.05 -10.20 -21.19
CA THR A 60 5.52 -10.12 -21.24
C THR A 60 6.21 -11.12 -20.31
N GLY A 61 5.46 -12.04 -19.70
CA GLY A 61 6.00 -12.96 -18.70
C GLY A 61 6.59 -12.20 -17.51
N LEU A 62 7.75 -12.63 -17.03
CA LEU A 62 8.42 -12.00 -15.88
C LEU A 62 9.56 -11.05 -16.31
N SER A 63 9.42 -10.35 -17.44
CA SER A 63 10.48 -9.49 -18.00
C SER A 63 10.94 -8.39 -17.06
N GLU A 64 10.05 -7.85 -16.23
CA GLU A 64 10.34 -6.80 -15.25
C GLU A 64 10.93 -7.32 -13.93
N TRP A 65 11.08 -8.64 -13.81
CA TRP A 65 11.48 -9.31 -12.58
C TRP A 65 12.81 -10.04 -12.75
N LYS A 66 13.54 -10.17 -11.65
CA LYS A 66 14.77 -10.95 -11.54
C LYS A 66 14.74 -11.77 -10.26
N ASP A 67 15.51 -12.84 -10.24
CA ASP A 67 15.76 -13.64 -9.05
C ASP A 67 16.64 -12.87 -8.04
N VAL A 68 16.25 -12.82 -6.77
CA VAL A 68 16.98 -12.04 -5.74
C VAL A 68 18.36 -12.62 -5.44
N THR A 69 18.53 -13.95 -5.54
CA THR A 69 19.76 -14.62 -5.12
C THR A 69 20.84 -14.56 -6.21
N SER A 70 20.46 -14.89 -7.44
CA SER A 70 21.35 -14.98 -8.60
C SER A 70 21.40 -13.68 -9.42
N GLY A 71 20.40 -12.81 -9.32
CA GLY A 71 20.26 -11.62 -10.15
C GLY A 71 19.85 -11.90 -11.60
N GLY A 72 19.70 -13.18 -11.98
CA GLY A 72 19.26 -13.60 -13.30
C GLY A 72 17.74 -13.61 -13.45
N ASP A 73 17.24 -14.31 -14.46
CA ASP A 73 15.80 -14.36 -14.75
C ASP A 73 14.99 -14.94 -13.61
N ALA A 74 13.82 -14.35 -13.35
CA ALA A 74 12.85 -14.85 -12.38
C ALA A 74 12.26 -16.20 -12.85
N LYS A 75 12.28 -17.21 -11.97
CA LYS A 75 11.93 -18.61 -12.29
C LYS A 75 10.58 -19.06 -11.75
N TRP A 76 9.68 -18.12 -11.51
CA TRP A 76 8.30 -18.41 -11.12
C TRP A 76 7.48 -18.80 -12.36
N THR A 77 6.40 -19.57 -12.17
CA THR A 77 5.70 -20.21 -13.29
C THR A 77 4.59 -19.30 -13.81
N VAL A 78 4.74 -18.80 -15.04
CA VAL A 78 3.69 -18.02 -15.74
C VAL A 78 2.68 -18.97 -16.38
N LYS A 79 1.38 -18.71 -16.20
CA LYS A 79 0.28 -19.40 -16.87
C LYS A 79 -0.86 -18.43 -17.15
N GLY A 80 -1.04 -18.06 -18.41
CA GLY A 80 -2.08 -17.12 -18.82
C GLY A 80 -1.84 -15.72 -18.24
N ASP A 81 -2.86 -15.16 -17.60
CA ASP A 81 -2.85 -13.82 -17.00
C ASP A 81 -2.25 -13.80 -15.58
N ALA A 82 -1.59 -14.86 -15.13
CA ALA A 82 -1.06 -14.98 -13.78
C ALA A 82 0.29 -15.69 -13.75
N PHE A 83 1.05 -15.49 -12.67
CA PHE A 83 2.23 -16.28 -12.35
C PHE A 83 2.16 -16.83 -10.92
N THR A 84 2.74 -18.00 -10.69
CA THR A 84 2.65 -18.75 -9.43
C THR A 84 4.01 -18.88 -8.80
N VAL A 85 4.07 -18.69 -7.47
CA VAL A 85 5.30 -18.77 -6.69
C VAL A 85 6.02 -20.11 -6.91
N ASN A 86 7.31 -20.05 -7.24
CA ASN A 86 8.17 -21.23 -7.18
C ASN A 86 9.02 -21.19 -5.90
N LYS A 87 8.53 -21.85 -4.84
CA LYS A 87 9.17 -21.83 -3.52
C LYS A 87 10.63 -22.31 -3.54
N ALA A 88 10.97 -23.22 -4.44
CA ALA A 88 12.33 -23.73 -4.57
C ALA A 88 13.30 -22.75 -5.25
N SER A 89 12.78 -21.77 -6.03
CA SER A 89 13.61 -20.75 -6.67
C SER A 89 13.94 -19.58 -5.75
N GLY A 90 13.09 -19.31 -4.74
CA GLY A 90 13.28 -18.18 -3.83
C GLY A 90 12.60 -16.90 -4.32
N ASN A 91 12.94 -15.79 -3.64
CA ASN A 91 12.33 -14.48 -3.83
C ASN A 91 12.64 -13.91 -5.22
N ILE A 92 11.70 -13.16 -5.79
CA ILE A 92 11.92 -12.35 -6.99
C ILE A 92 11.74 -10.87 -6.65
N GLU A 93 12.39 -9.99 -7.40
CA GLU A 93 12.23 -8.55 -7.25
C GLU A 93 12.22 -7.85 -8.60
N THR A 94 11.67 -6.64 -8.63
CA THR A 94 11.67 -5.81 -9.84
C THR A 94 13.10 -5.48 -10.26
N LYS A 95 13.34 -5.40 -11.57
CA LYS A 95 14.63 -4.92 -12.12
C LYS A 95 14.84 -3.44 -11.81
N LYS A 96 13.77 -2.66 -11.89
CA LYS A 96 13.75 -1.23 -11.56
C LYS A 96 13.60 -1.03 -10.05
N SER A 97 14.26 0.01 -9.53
CA SER A 97 14.08 0.52 -8.17
C SER A 97 13.14 1.72 -8.15
N PHE A 98 12.35 1.85 -7.08
CA PHE A 98 11.34 2.90 -6.93
C PHE A 98 11.54 3.69 -5.62
N GLY A 99 11.23 4.98 -5.67
CA GLY A 99 11.13 5.85 -4.48
C GLY A 99 9.74 5.77 -3.87
N SER A 100 9.02 6.88 -3.84
CA SER A 100 7.59 6.91 -3.49
C SER A 100 6.74 6.51 -4.69
N TYR A 101 5.69 5.74 -4.47
CA TYR A 101 4.86 5.21 -5.56
C TYR A 101 3.45 4.82 -5.10
N GLN A 102 2.56 4.67 -6.07
CA GLN A 102 1.32 3.91 -5.95
C GLN A 102 1.49 2.56 -6.67
N LEU A 103 1.09 1.47 -6.01
CA LEU A 103 1.17 0.09 -6.50
C LEU A 103 -0.21 -0.54 -6.48
N HIS A 104 -0.52 -1.29 -7.53
CA HIS A 104 -1.62 -2.25 -7.57
C HIS A 104 -1.06 -3.66 -7.76
N ILE A 105 -1.61 -4.62 -7.04
CA ILE A 105 -1.23 -6.03 -7.14
C ILE A 105 -2.39 -6.93 -6.72
N GLU A 106 -2.71 -7.91 -7.56
CA GLU A 106 -3.67 -8.95 -7.24
C GLU A 106 -2.95 -10.25 -6.87
N TRP A 107 -3.48 -10.95 -5.87
CA TRP A 107 -2.95 -12.22 -5.39
C TRP A 107 -4.04 -13.22 -5.07
N LYS A 108 -3.76 -14.50 -5.19
CA LYS A 108 -4.73 -15.57 -4.99
C LYS A 108 -4.11 -16.74 -4.26
N VAL A 109 -4.74 -17.11 -3.16
CA VAL A 109 -4.51 -18.39 -2.48
C VAL A 109 -5.23 -19.49 -3.25
N PRO A 110 -4.58 -20.63 -3.56
CA PRO A 110 -5.20 -21.69 -4.35
C PRO A 110 -6.33 -22.39 -3.56
N ALA A 111 -7.36 -22.90 -4.25
CA ALA A 111 -8.53 -23.49 -3.59
C ALA A 111 -8.20 -24.74 -2.75
N ASN A 112 -7.13 -25.45 -3.08
CA ASN A 112 -6.64 -26.64 -2.37
C ASN A 112 -5.64 -26.32 -1.25
N ILE A 113 -5.59 -25.07 -0.77
CA ILE A 113 -4.62 -24.63 0.23
C ILE A 113 -4.72 -25.41 1.56
N THR A 114 -3.55 -25.79 2.07
CA THR A 114 -3.36 -26.49 3.34
C THR A 114 -2.45 -25.70 4.28
N GLY A 115 -2.35 -26.16 5.53
CA GLY A 115 -1.56 -25.52 6.58
C GLY A 115 -2.39 -24.60 7.49
N THR A 116 -1.73 -24.00 8.47
CA THR A 116 -2.32 -23.10 9.49
C THR A 116 -1.33 -22.00 9.89
N GLY A 117 -1.82 -20.94 10.54
CA GLY A 117 -1.00 -19.84 11.01
C GLY A 117 -0.21 -19.20 9.86
N GLN A 118 1.08 -18.95 10.09
CA GLN A 118 2.00 -18.40 9.08
C GLN A 118 2.45 -19.40 8.01
N ALA A 119 2.03 -20.67 8.10
CA ALA A 119 2.42 -21.71 7.14
C ALA A 119 1.23 -22.10 6.24
N ARG A 120 0.40 -21.12 5.86
CA ARG A 120 -0.79 -21.29 5.03
C ARG A 120 -0.88 -20.15 4.00
N GLY A 121 -0.33 -20.38 2.81
CA GLY A 121 -0.35 -19.41 1.71
C GLY A 121 0.49 -18.16 1.99
N ASN A 122 1.62 -18.32 2.68
CA ASN A 122 2.48 -17.20 3.07
C ASN A 122 3.36 -16.72 1.92
N SER A 123 3.38 -15.40 1.75
CA SER A 123 4.27 -14.64 0.90
C SER A 123 4.33 -13.21 1.50
N GLY A 124 4.97 -12.29 0.79
CA GLY A 124 5.09 -10.92 1.24
C GLY A 124 5.39 -10.01 0.06
N ILE A 125 4.90 -8.77 0.15
CA ILE A 125 5.24 -7.70 -0.77
C ILE A 125 6.16 -6.75 -0.01
N PHE A 126 7.45 -6.84 -0.31
CA PHE A 126 8.43 -5.91 0.24
C PHE A 126 8.37 -4.62 -0.58
N LEU A 127 7.83 -3.56 0.04
CA LEU A 127 7.66 -2.24 -0.57
C LEU A 127 9.00 -1.52 -0.84
N ALA A 128 10.05 -1.96 -0.15
CA ALA A 128 11.42 -1.68 -0.51
C ALA A 128 12.30 -2.88 -0.13
N SER A 129 12.84 -3.57 -1.13
CA SER A 129 13.84 -4.63 -1.00
C SER A 129 15.21 -4.00 -0.80
N ILE A 130 15.73 -4.01 0.43
CA ILE A 130 17.00 -3.35 0.76
C ILE A 130 18.16 -4.35 0.90
N GLY A 131 17.93 -5.61 0.55
CA GLY A 131 18.95 -6.65 0.60
C GLY A 131 18.42 -8.04 0.29
N LYS A 132 19.31 -9.03 0.45
CA LYS A 132 19.02 -10.45 0.24
C LYS A 132 18.03 -10.99 1.28
N GLY A 133 17.43 -12.13 0.97
CA GLY A 133 16.43 -12.76 1.82
C GLY A 133 15.25 -11.82 2.06
N ASP A 134 14.82 -11.70 3.31
CA ASP A 134 13.62 -10.97 3.73
C ASP A 134 13.94 -9.60 4.33
N LEU A 135 15.07 -8.99 3.94
CA LEU A 135 15.39 -7.64 4.37
C LEU A 135 14.61 -6.60 3.56
N GLY A 136 13.78 -5.79 4.24
CA GLY A 136 12.98 -4.74 3.63
C GLY A 136 11.75 -4.37 4.45
N TYR A 137 10.74 -3.80 3.81
CA TYR A 137 9.48 -3.38 4.45
C TYR A 137 8.32 -4.21 3.92
N GLU A 138 7.93 -5.23 4.67
CA GLU A 138 6.96 -6.22 4.22
C GLU A 138 5.51 -5.82 4.52
N LEU A 139 4.72 -5.70 3.46
CA LEU A 139 3.26 -5.84 3.51
C LEU A 139 2.91 -7.32 3.38
N GLN A 140 2.26 -7.86 4.40
CA GLN A 140 2.07 -9.29 4.53
C GLN A 140 1.02 -9.85 3.55
N VAL A 141 1.33 -11.00 2.95
CA VAL A 141 0.41 -11.80 2.13
C VAL A 141 0.23 -13.17 2.78
N LEU A 142 -1.00 -13.51 3.16
CA LEU A 142 -1.29 -14.75 3.85
C LEU A 142 -2.73 -15.19 3.59
N ASP A 143 -3.02 -16.48 3.59
CA ASP A 143 -4.40 -16.92 3.72
C ASP A 143 -4.91 -16.60 5.14
N SER A 144 -5.60 -15.47 5.29
CA SER A 144 -6.23 -15.04 6.55
C SER A 144 -7.73 -15.30 6.57
N TYR A 145 -8.26 -16.11 5.63
CA TYR A 145 -9.66 -16.54 5.62
C TYR A 145 -9.84 -17.76 6.53
N ASN A 146 -10.52 -17.58 7.66
CA ASN A 146 -10.72 -18.63 8.68
C ASN A 146 -9.42 -19.32 9.14
N ASN A 147 -8.31 -18.59 9.16
CA ASN A 147 -6.99 -19.06 9.59
C ASN A 147 -6.45 -18.16 10.72
N LYS A 148 -6.33 -18.71 11.92
CA LYS A 148 -5.87 -17.94 13.09
C LYS A 148 -4.33 -17.84 13.08
N THR A 149 -3.82 -16.63 13.29
CA THR A 149 -2.39 -16.33 13.49
C THR A 149 -2.24 -15.15 14.46
N TYR A 150 -1.02 -14.74 14.77
CA TYR A 150 -0.77 -13.46 15.45
C TYR A 150 -1.15 -12.28 14.55
N VAL A 151 -1.89 -11.32 15.11
CA VAL A 151 -2.62 -10.29 14.37
C VAL A 151 -1.72 -9.23 13.72
N ASN A 152 -0.52 -9.00 14.25
CA ASN A 152 0.47 -8.13 13.63
C ASN A 152 1.28 -8.83 12.52
N GLY A 153 0.90 -10.03 12.08
CA GLY A 153 1.52 -10.71 10.94
C GLY A 153 0.51 -11.44 10.06
N MET A 154 -0.75 -11.00 10.06
CA MET A 154 -1.78 -11.50 9.16
C MET A 154 -1.82 -10.70 7.86
N ALA A 155 -2.58 -11.14 6.85
CA ALA A 155 -2.71 -10.40 5.60
C ALA A 155 -3.15 -8.95 5.85
N GLY A 156 -2.45 -8.01 5.22
CA GLY A 156 -2.70 -6.58 5.33
C GLY A 156 -1.85 -5.88 6.39
N SER A 157 -1.20 -6.64 7.31
CA SER A 157 -0.28 -6.05 8.28
C SER A 157 0.99 -5.54 7.61
N ILE A 158 1.53 -4.43 8.09
CA ILE A 158 2.97 -4.19 8.00
C ILE A 158 3.67 -5.10 9.00
N TYR A 159 4.37 -6.12 8.47
CA TYR A 159 4.73 -7.32 9.21
C TYR A 159 5.43 -7.04 10.54
N LYS A 160 4.82 -7.56 11.61
CA LYS A 160 5.18 -7.41 13.03
C LYS A 160 5.23 -5.98 13.58
N GLN A 161 4.87 -4.96 12.81
CA GLN A 161 4.82 -3.57 13.26
C GLN A 161 3.39 -3.08 13.51
N PHE A 162 2.50 -3.26 12.53
CA PHE A 162 1.14 -2.70 12.57
C PHE A 162 0.11 -3.78 12.31
N ILE A 163 -0.99 -3.74 13.06
CA ILE A 163 -2.12 -4.64 12.91
C ILE A 163 -3.06 -4.01 11.88
N PRO A 164 -3.53 -4.73 10.85
CA PRO A 164 -4.46 -4.18 9.88
C PRO A 164 -5.77 -3.80 10.57
N LEU A 165 -6.35 -2.67 10.16
CA LEU A 165 -7.60 -2.14 10.72
C LEU A 165 -8.81 -3.06 10.51
N ALA A 166 -8.75 -3.96 9.52
CA ALA A 166 -9.78 -4.94 9.21
C ALA A 166 -9.17 -6.17 8.52
N ASN A 167 -9.93 -7.28 8.51
CA ASN A 167 -9.61 -8.46 7.70
C ASN A 167 -10.65 -8.65 6.58
N PRO A 168 -10.42 -8.08 5.38
CA PRO A 168 -11.31 -8.23 4.23
C PRO A 168 -10.90 -9.40 3.30
N THR A 169 -10.11 -10.36 3.80
CA THR A 169 -9.61 -11.49 2.99
C THR A 169 -10.75 -12.31 2.39
N ARG A 170 -10.69 -12.58 1.09
CA ARG A 170 -11.64 -13.45 0.38
C ARG A 170 -11.26 -14.93 0.49
N PRO A 171 -12.21 -15.87 0.33
CA PRO A 171 -11.93 -17.30 0.43
C PRO A 171 -10.90 -17.79 -0.62
N PRO A 172 -10.18 -18.88 -0.35
CA PRO A 172 -9.27 -19.50 -1.32
C PRO A 172 -9.93 -19.78 -2.67
N GLY A 173 -9.16 -19.64 -3.74
CA GLY A 173 -9.63 -19.73 -5.13
C GLY A 173 -10.12 -18.39 -5.70
N THR A 174 -10.26 -17.35 -4.89
CA THR A 174 -10.64 -16.01 -5.33
C THR A 174 -9.47 -15.02 -5.25
N TRP A 175 -9.48 -14.03 -6.16
CA TRP A 175 -8.46 -12.99 -6.19
C TRP A 175 -8.70 -11.96 -5.09
N ASN A 176 -7.64 -11.66 -4.36
CA ASN A 176 -7.50 -10.56 -3.42
C ASN A 176 -6.73 -9.42 -4.11
N VAL A 177 -7.01 -8.19 -3.72
CA VAL A 177 -6.44 -6.98 -4.34
C VAL A 177 -5.79 -6.13 -3.25
N TYR A 178 -4.56 -5.68 -3.50
CA TYR A 178 -3.97 -4.57 -2.77
C TYR A 178 -3.77 -3.37 -3.69
N ASP A 179 -4.24 -2.22 -3.20
CA ASP A 179 -3.82 -0.90 -3.67
C ASP A 179 -3.00 -0.25 -2.56
N VAL A 180 -1.77 0.15 -2.88
CA VAL A 180 -0.79 0.62 -1.90
C VAL A 180 -0.28 1.98 -2.30
N ILE A 181 -0.24 2.92 -1.36
CA ILE A 181 0.48 4.18 -1.49
C ILE A 181 1.69 4.09 -0.56
N TRP A 182 2.89 4.08 -1.14
CA TRP A 182 4.16 4.01 -0.43
C TRP A 182 4.89 5.34 -0.53
N THR A 183 5.29 5.87 0.62
CA THR A 183 6.21 7.00 0.73
C THR A 183 7.55 6.48 1.25
N ALA A 184 8.60 6.58 0.44
CA ALA A 184 9.92 6.12 0.83
C ALA A 184 10.50 6.97 1.98
N PRO A 185 11.29 6.37 2.89
CA PRO A 185 12.01 7.14 3.90
C PRO A 185 13.08 8.01 3.24
N THR A 186 13.42 9.13 3.88
CA THR A 186 14.60 9.94 3.53
C THR A 186 15.61 9.90 4.66
N PHE A 187 16.89 10.09 4.33
CA PHE A 187 17.99 9.99 5.27
C PHE A 187 18.90 11.22 5.16
N ASP A 188 19.52 11.58 6.29
CA ASP A 188 20.63 12.52 6.39
C ASP A 188 21.84 11.75 6.95
N GLY A 189 22.75 11.36 6.06
CA GLY A 189 23.73 10.30 6.33
C GLY A 189 23.00 8.98 6.67
N ASP A 190 23.37 8.37 7.79
CA ASP A 190 22.73 7.13 8.27
C ASP A 190 21.48 7.37 9.13
N LYS A 191 21.16 8.63 9.45
CA LYS A 191 20.03 8.98 10.29
C LYS A 191 18.78 9.16 9.44
N VAL A 192 17.67 8.52 9.83
CA VAL A 192 16.36 8.77 9.21
C VAL A 192 15.96 10.24 9.42
N LYS A 193 15.64 10.92 8.32
CA LYS A 193 15.15 12.30 8.29
C LYS A 193 13.62 12.32 8.23
N THR A 194 13.04 11.55 7.31
CA THR A 194 11.60 11.27 7.28
C THR A 194 11.40 9.77 7.24
N PRO A 195 10.60 9.19 8.15
CA PRO A 195 10.27 7.78 8.12
C PRO A 195 9.42 7.43 6.89
N ALA A 196 9.40 6.14 6.57
CA ALA A 196 8.57 5.62 5.50
C ALA A 196 7.11 5.66 5.94
N ARG A 197 6.19 5.86 5.00
CA ARG A 197 4.75 5.80 5.28
C ARG A 197 4.02 4.94 4.28
N VAL A 198 2.95 4.30 4.73
CA VAL A 198 2.14 3.44 3.86
C VAL A 198 0.65 3.59 4.13
N THR A 199 -0.12 3.60 3.05
CA THR A 199 -1.57 3.37 3.07
C THR A 199 -1.86 2.12 2.26
N VAL A 200 -2.70 1.23 2.78
CA VAL A 200 -3.06 -0.02 2.12
C VAL A 200 -4.58 -0.17 2.11
N LEU A 201 -5.11 -0.36 0.90
CA LEU A 201 -6.48 -0.76 0.65
C LEU A 201 -6.44 -2.24 0.27
N PHE A 202 -7.14 -3.08 1.04
CA PHE A 202 -7.25 -4.51 0.80
C PHE A 202 -8.69 -4.82 0.39
N ASN A 203 -8.87 -5.26 -0.86
CA ASN A 203 -10.20 -5.48 -1.46
C ASN A 203 -11.11 -4.25 -1.35
N GLY A 204 -10.53 -3.05 -1.46
CA GLY A 204 -11.22 -1.76 -1.31
C GLY A 204 -11.47 -1.33 0.13
N VAL A 205 -11.08 -2.11 1.14
CA VAL A 205 -11.19 -1.76 2.56
C VAL A 205 -9.86 -1.19 3.05
N LEU A 206 -9.88 -0.03 3.69
CA LEU A 206 -8.69 0.58 4.27
C LEU A 206 -8.18 -0.26 5.46
N VAL A 207 -6.98 -0.83 5.33
CA VAL A 207 -6.37 -1.68 6.37
C VAL A 207 -5.13 -1.05 7.00
N GLU A 208 -4.44 -0.16 6.30
CA GLU A 208 -3.38 0.67 6.87
C GLU A 208 -3.61 2.11 6.41
N ASN A 209 -3.65 3.07 7.32
CA ASN A 209 -3.98 4.46 7.02
C ASN A 209 -2.79 5.39 7.29
N ASN A 210 -2.00 5.68 6.26
CA ASN A 210 -0.83 6.56 6.31
C ASN A 210 0.08 6.30 7.53
N VAL A 211 0.28 5.02 7.88
CA VAL A 211 1.04 4.62 9.06
C VAL A 211 2.51 4.94 8.84
N GLU A 212 3.16 5.42 9.89
CA GLU A 212 4.58 5.74 9.90
C GLU A 212 5.38 4.53 10.36
N LEU A 213 6.29 4.02 9.53
CA LEU A 213 7.03 2.80 9.83
C LEU A 213 8.22 3.07 10.76
N LEU A 214 8.53 2.07 11.59
CA LEU A 214 9.63 2.14 12.56
C LEU A 214 10.98 1.75 11.94
N GLY A 215 10.98 1.26 10.70
CA GLY A 215 12.13 0.74 9.97
C GLY A 215 11.78 -0.52 9.18
N PRO A 216 12.78 -1.21 8.60
CA PRO A 216 12.58 -2.50 7.94
C PRO A 216 11.94 -3.53 8.89
N THR A 217 11.02 -4.35 8.36
CA THR A 217 10.33 -5.41 9.12
C THR A 217 11.32 -6.47 9.61
N GLN A 218 10.99 -7.13 10.73
CA GLN A 218 11.87 -8.08 11.40
C GLN A 218 11.08 -9.32 11.82
N TYR A 219 11.59 -10.51 11.48
CA TYR A 219 11.07 -11.75 12.08
C TYR A 219 11.42 -11.83 13.57
N ILE A 220 12.66 -11.47 13.94
CA ILE A 220 13.15 -11.47 15.33
C ILE A 220 13.70 -10.09 15.67
N GLY A 221 13.25 -9.53 16.79
CA GLY A 221 13.68 -8.23 17.29
C GLY A 221 12.81 -7.07 16.82
N THR A 222 13.22 -5.85 17.19
CA THR A 222 12.45 -4.63 16.94
C THR A 222 12.88 -3.97 15.63
N ALA A 223 11.91 -3.53 14.85
CA ALA A 223 12.13 -2.69 13.67
C ALA A 223 12.87 -1.40 14.08
N ALA A 224 13.89 -1.03 13.32
CA ALA A 224 14.62 0.22 13.49
C ALA A 224 15.36 0.56 12.20
N TYR A 225 15.45 1.85 11.87
CA TYR A 225 16.32 2.37 10.83
C TYR A 225 17.79 2.22 11.26
N ARG A 226 18.47 1.20 10.72
CA ARG A 226 19.88 0.89 11.02
C ARG A 226 20.84 1.21 9.87
N MET A 227 20.31 1.37 8.66
CA MET A 227 21.06 1.71 7.46
C MET A 227 20.21 2.60 6.58
N ALA A 228 20.83 3.63 6.00
CA ALA A 228 20.21 4.41 4.96
C ALA A 228 20.07 3.59 3.67
N HIS A 229 19.02 3.87 2.90
CA HIS A 229 18.86 3.33 1.56
C HIS A 229 18.18 4.35 0.66
N GLY A 230 18.40 4.23 -0.66
CA GLY A 230 17.71 5.00 -1.67
C GLY A 230 16.47 4.28 -2.22
N PRO A 231 16.05 4.62 -3.45
CA PRO A 231 15.07 3.84 -4.20
C PRO A 231 15.43 2.36 -4.22
N ALA A 232 14.43 1.50 -4.03
CA ALA A 232 14.61 0.06 -3.89
C ALA A 232 13.63 -0.73 -4.77
N PRO A 233 13.96 -1.97 -5.18
CA PRO A 233 13.03 -2.85 -5.86
C PRO A 233 11.81 -3.21 -5.01
N ILE A 234 10.71 -3.57 -5.67
CA ILE A 234 9.59 -4.27 -5.04
C ILE A 234 9.91 -5.77 -5.09
N LYS A 235 9.84 -6.46 -3.95
CA LYS A 235 10.17 -7.89 -3.86
C LYS A 235 8.95 -8.71 -3.46
N LEU A 236 8.78 -9.86 -4.11
CA LEU A 236 7.78 -10.87 -3.77
C LEU A 236 8.45 -12.06 -3.11
N GLN A 237 7.95 -12.43 -1.94
CA GLN A 237 8.51 -13.51 -1.14
C GLN A 237 8.10 -14.89 -1.64
N ALA A 238 9.05 -15.80 -1.71
CA ALA A 238 8.82 -17.23 -1.75
C ALA A 238 9.03 -17.81 -0.34
N HIS A 239 8.01 -17.72 0.52
CA HIS A 239 8.12 -18.27 1.86
C HIS A 239 8.29 -19.80 1.81
N GLY A 240 9.26 -20.32 2.56
CA GLY A 240 9.72 -21.72 2.47
C GLY A 240 8.82 -22.75 3.17
N ASP A 241 7.62 -22.37 3.62
CA ASP A 241 6.68 -23.31 4.22
C ASP A 241 6.12 -24.31 3.18
N LYS A 242 5.45 -25.36 3.65
CA LYS A 242 4.99 -26.47 2.81
C LYS A 242 3.61 -26.28 2.17
N SER A 243 2.92 -25.17 2.42
CA SER A 243 1.61 -24.91 1.81
C SER A 243 1.74 -24.68 0.30
N GLU A 244 0.64 -24.88 -0.41
CA GLU A 244 0.54 -24.68 -1.84
C GLU A 244 0.88 -23.22 -2.23
N PRO A 245 1.62 -23.01 -3.34
CA PRO A 245 2.06 -21.69 -3.74
C PRO A 245 0.88 -20.81 -4.16
N ILE A 246 0.95 -19.53 -3.79
CA ILE A 246 -0.02 -18.52 -4.25
C ILE A 246 0.30 -18.04 -5.68
N SER A 247 -0.66 -17.36 -6.29
CA SER A 247 -0.47 -16.73 -7.60
C SER A 247 -0.63 -15.22 -7.52
N PHE A 248 0.01 -14.50 -8.43
CA PHE A 248 -0.10 -13.06 -8.61
C PHE A 248 -0.53 -12.71 -10.03
N ARG A 249 -1.19 -11.56 -10.20
CA ARG A 249 -1.49 -10.96 -11.51
C ARG A 249 -1.68 -9.45 -11.41
N ASN A 250 -1.87 -8.81 -12.57
CA ASN A 250 -2.23 -7.40 -12.71
C ASN A 250 -1.39 -6.54 -11.76
N ILE A 251 -0.11 -6.41 -12.08
CA ILE A 251 0.83 -5.68 -11.24
C ILE A 251 1.30 -4.47 -11.99
N TRP A 252 1.08 -3.29 -11.43
CA TRP A 252 1.58 -2.04 -11.99
C TRP A 252 1.94 -1.05 -10.90
N VAL A 253 2.86 -0.15 -11.21
CA VAL A 253 3.37 0.86 -10.29
C VAL A 253 3.47 2.20 -10.99
N ARG A 254 3.02 3.28 -10.34
CA ARG A 254 3.27 4.66 -10.79
C ARG A 254 4.06 5.41 -9.74
N GLU A 255 5.13 6.07 -10.16
CA GLU A 255 5.96 6.87 -9.26
C GLU A 255 5.23 8.13 -8.82
N LEU A 256 5.38 8.48 -7.54
CA LEU A 256 4.89 9.73 -6.97
C LEU A 256 6.10 10.68 -6.86
N LYS A 257 5.92 11.91 -7.36
CA LYS A 257 6.93 12.96 -7.33
C LYS A 257 6.72 13.89 -6.16
#